data_AF-A0A1U9KM42-F1
#
_entry.id   AF-A0A1U9KM42-F1
#
_cell.length_a   1.000
_cell.length_b   1.000
_cell.length_c   1.000
_cell.angle_alpha   90.00
_cell.angle_beta   90.00
_cell.angle_gamma   90.00
#
_symmetry.space_group_name_H-M   'P 1'
#
loop_
_entity.id
_entity.type
_entity.pdbx_description
1 polymer ?
#
loop_
_entity_poly.entity_id
_entity_poly.type
_entity_poly.pdbx_seq_one_letter_code
_entity_poly.pdbx_strand_id
1 'polypeptide(L)'
;MRAAILTMTLACVAPTDANAASIAAHAIDYDLALAQLEHGDTVDATGHMSFRIDDQCDSWTTQQRLQMQTVRRGGDVQNTVTDYATLETKDGRHMAFETVQKLDDQVQSRVEGEADRRADGRVAVRYKLPAARTILLPAGTLFPLAHTMAIVDAARLHKESIAPRLFDGTSPDDAFDTYVTLEGWSSRNADAPARSLQAMGAAQTHVAFFATGPAVMTPDFEMAARYFENGVSDRLWMNFGDFAMRGTVAKFILLPVPRCSSRKHL
;
A
#
# COMPACT_ATOMS: atom_id res chain seq x y z
N MET A 1 51.39 38.01 -30.90
CA MET A 1 49.97 38.06 -31.29
C MET A 1 49.23 36.98 -30.51
N ARG A 2 48.35 37.41 -29.58
CA ARG A 2 47.18 36.75 -28.98
C ARG A 2 47.34 35.36 -28.33
N ALA A 3 47.46 35.39 -27.00
CA ALA A 3 47.08 34.29 -26.11
C ALA A 3 45.55 34.15 -26.06
N ALA A 4 45.04 32.91 -26.06
CA ALA A 4 43.64 32.59 -25.84
C ALA A 4 43.49 31.92 -24.47
N ILE A 5 42.78 32.59 -23.57
CA ILE A 5 42.42 32.10 -22.24
C ILE A 5 41.13 31.27 -22.39
N LEU A 6 41.20 29.98 -22.07
CA LEU A 6 40.05 29.09 -22.02
C LEU A 6 39.46 29.13 -20.61
N THR A 7 38.45 29.96 -20.40
CA THR A 7 37.64 29.96 -19.16
C THR A 7 36.79 28.70 -19.11
N MET A 8 37.15 27.78 -18.20
CA MET A 8 36.36 26.61 -17.84
C MET A 8 35.28 27.05 -16.84
N THR A 9 34.07 27.32 -17.35
CA THR A 9 32.89 27.57 -16.51
C THR A 9 32.47 26.24 -15.88
N LEU A 10 32.76 26.06 -14.60
CA LEU A 10 32.24 24.98 -13.80
C LEU A 10 30.75 25.26 -13.54
N ALA A 11 29.87 24.68 -14.36
CA ALA A 11 28.44 24.71 -14.10
C ALA A 11 28.16 23.85 -12.87
N CYS A 12 27.91 24.49 -11.73
CA CYS A 12 27.38 23.86 -10.54
C CYS A 12 25.96 23.39 -10.88
N VAL A 13 25.81 22.13 -11.28
CA VAL A 13 24.52 21.46 -11.30
C VAL A 13 24.17 21.24 -9.84
N ALA A 14 23.36 22.15 -9.27
CA ALA A 14 22.75 21.90 -7.98
C ALA A 14 22.00 20.57 -8.07
N PRO A 15 22.13 19.65 -7.10
CA PRO A 15 21.24 18.51 -7.03
C PRO A 15 19.83 19.09 -6.95
N THR A 16 19.01 18.87 -7.97
CA THR A 16 17.57 18.90 -7.79
C THR A 16 17.31 17.91 -6.68
N ASP A 17 16.85 18.40 -5.52
CA ASP A 17 16.17 17.57 -4.55
C ASP A 17 15.09 16.84 -5.34
N ALA A 18 15.38 15.60 -5.73
CA ALA A 18 14.36 14.68 -6.13
C ALA A 18 13.53 14.55 -4.87
N ASN A 19 12.47 15.37 -4.77
CA ASN A 19 11.48 15.26 -3.71
C ASN A 19 11.08 13.79 -3.71
N ALA A 20 11.64 13.01 -2.80
CA ALA A 20 11.24 11.63 -2.63
C ALA A 20 9.73 11.68 -2.46
N ALA A 21 9.01 10.80 -3.16
CA ALA A 21 7.59 10.69 -2.92
C ALA A 21 7.40 10.57 -1.41
N SER A 22 6.54 11.42 -0.84
CA SER A 22 6.39 11.55 0.60
C SER A 22 4.95 11.27 0.96
N ILE A 23 4.74 10.28 1.82
CA ILE A 23 3.41 9.92 2.29
C ILE A 23 2.79 11.13 3.00
N ALA A 24 1.57 11.50 2.59
CA ALA A 24 0.74 12.45 3.31
C ALA A 24 -0.13 11.70 4.32
N ALA A 25 -0.20 12.21 5.55
CA ALA A 25 -1.21 11.75 6.51
C ALA A 25 -2.61 12.10 5.98
N HIS A 26 -3.50 11.10 5.91
CA HIS A 26 -4.84 11.29 5.36
C HIS A 26 -5.83 10.26 5.91
N ALA A 27 -7.12 10.58 5.77
CA ALA A 27 -8.22 9.66 5.98
C ALA A 27 -9.10 9.64 4.73
N ILE A 28 -9.50 8.45 4.30
CA ILE A 28 -10.28 8.23 3.10
C ILE A 28 -11.30 7.12 3.33
N ASP A 29 -12.53 7.37 2.90
CA ASP A 29 -13.63 6.41 2.94
C ASP A 29 -14.04 6.08 1.50
N TYR A 30 -14.25 4.79 1.23
CA TYR A 30 -14.65 4.28 -0.08
C TYR A 30 -15.99 3.56 0.02
N ASP A 31 -16.91 3.88 -0.88
CA ASP A 31 -18.07 3.04 -1.17
C ASP A 31 -17.67 1.97 -2.18
N LEU A 32 -17.94 0.70 -1.84
CA LEU A 32 -17.59 -0.45 -2.66
C LEU A 32 -18.85 -1.03 -3.30
N ALA A 33 -18.79 -1.24 -4.61
CA ALA A 33 -19.84 -1.89 -5.37
C ALA A 33 -19.27 -3.00 -6.24
N LEU A 34 -20.05 -4.04 -6.47
CA LEU A 34 -19.73 -5.10 -7.43
C LEU A 34 -19.38 -4.50 -8.79
N ALA A 35 -18.22 -4.88 -9.32
CA ALA A 35 -17.76 -4.49 -10.64
C ALA A 35 -17.88 -5.63 -11.65
N GLN A 36 -17.55 -6.85 -11.20
CA GLN A 36 -17.53 -8.04 -12.04
C GLN A 36 -17.81 -9.28 -11.19
N LEU A 37 -18.58 -10.20 -11.73
CA LEU A 37 -18.69 -11.56 -11.20
C LEU A 37 -17.68 -12.44 -11.93
N GLU A 38 -16.98 -13.28 -11.19
CA GLU A 38 -16.13 -14.32 -11.75
C GLU A 38 -16.84 -15.67 -11.67
N HIS A 39 -16.10 -16.75 -11.91
CA HIS A 39 -16.62 -18.11 -11.83
C HIS A 39 -16.76 -18.53 -10.35
N GLY A 40 -17.87 -18.16 -9.70
CA GLY A 40 -18.14 -18.48 -8.29
C GLY A 40 -19.63 -18.52 -7.92
N ASP A 41 -19.89 -18.62 -6.62
CA ASP A 41 -21.25 -18.69 -6.05
C ASP A 41 -21.86 -17.32 -5.72
N THR A 42 -21.03 -16.28 -5.66
CA THR A 42 -21.46 -14.90 -5.39
C THR A 42 -22.27 -14.36 -6.57
N VAL A 43 -23.38 -13.69 -6.28
CA VAL A 43 -24.26 -13.04 -7.27
C VAL A 43 -24.42 -11.54 -7.04
N ASP A 44 -24.12 -11.06 -5.83
CA ASP A 44 -24.08 -9.63 -5.51
C ASP A 44 -23.05 -9.34 -4.42
N ALA A 45 -22.49 -8.13 -4.42
CA ALA A 45 -21.54 -7.66 -3.41
C ALA A 45 -21.61 -6.14 -3.21
N THR A 46 -21.69 -5.71 -1.96
CA THR A 46 -21.62 -4.29 -1.55
C THR A 46 -20.71 -4.13 -0.36
N GLY A 47 -20.18 -2.93 -0.14
CA GLY A 47 -19.31 -2.71 1.01
C GLY A 47 -18.88 -1.28 1.21
N HIS A 48 -18.06 -1.09 2.24
CA HIS A 48 -17.44 0.17 2.58
C HIS A 48 -16.04 -0.09 3.14
N MET A 49 -15.09 0.78 2.81
CA MET A 49 -13.74 0.71 3.37
C MET A 49 -13.32 2.06 3.91
N SER A 50 -12.95 2.12 5.19
CA SER A 50 -12.23 3.27 5.74
C SER A 50 -10.73 2.97 5.80
N PHE A 51 -9.92 3.97 5.50
CA PHE A 51 -8.46 3.90 5.55
C PHE A 51 -7.90 5.21 6.10
N ARG A 52 -6.95 5.10 7.02
CA ARG A 52 -6.32 6.24 7.69
C ARG A 52 -4.84 5.99 7.88
N ILE A 53 -4.02 6.98 7.52
CA ILE A 53 -2.60 7.05 7.83
C ILE A 53 -2.36 8.29 8.69
N ASP A 54 -1.85 8.11 9.90
CA ASP A 54 -1.38 9.19 10.77
C ASP A 54 0.14 9.23 10.84
N ASP A 55 0.68 10.45 10.83
CA ASP A 55 2.08 10.72 11.12
C ASP A 55 2.29 10.81 12.64
N GLN A 56 3.18 9.97 13.19
CA GLN A 56 3.59 9.97 14.60
C GLN A 56 5.04 10.44 14.78
N CYS A 57 5.52 11.29 13.88
CA CYS A 57 6.88 11.83 13.80
C CYS A 57 7.95 10.83 13.36
N ASP A 58 8.22 9.80 14.15
CA ASP A 58 9.21 8.75 13.87
C ASP A 58 8.58 7.47 13.31
N SER A 59 7.25 7.35 13.37
CA SER A 59 6.49 6.28 12.74
C SER A 59 5.25 6.78 12.00
N TRP A 60 4.66 5.88 11.23
CA TRP A 60 3.34 5.99 10.65
C TRP A 60 2.42 4.98 11.32
N THR A 61 1.17 5.35 11.58
CA THR A 61 0.14 4.37 11.96
C THR A 61 -0.90 4.28 10.86
N THR A 62 -1.14 3.07 10.36
CA THR A 62 -2.17 2.79 9.37
C THR A 62 -3.31 2.03 10.03
N GLN A 63 -4.55 2.45 9.75
CA GLN A 63 -5.76 1.75 10.16
C GLN A 63 -6.67 1.59 8.96
N GLN A 64 -7.19 0.39 8.77
CA GLN A 64 -8.16 0.08 7.73
C GLN A 64 -9.28 -0.77 8.31
N ARG A 65 -10.52 -0.46 7.92
CA ARG A 65 -11.67 -1.31 8.17
C ARG A 65 -12.41 -1.53 6.87
N LEU A 66 -12.38 -2.77 6.39
CA LEU A 66 -13.13 -3.23 5.21
C LEU A 66 -14.37 -3.98 5.68
N GLN A 67 -15.55 -3.56 5.22
CA GLN A 67 -16.81 -4.21 5.50
C GLN A 67 -17.46 -4.58 4.16
N MET A 68 -17.84 -5.84 4.01
CA MET A 68 -18.47 -6.33 2.79
C MET A 68 -19.67 -7.20 3.14
N GLN A 69 -20.69 -7.11 2.30
CA GLN A 69 -21.81 -8.02 2.26
C GLN A 69 -21.84 -8.69 0.89
N THR A 70 -21.85 -10.01 0.88
CA THR A 70 -21.96 -10.82 -0.35
C THR A 70 -23.23 -11.64 -0.32
N VAL A 71 -23.92 -11.73 -1.44
CA VAL A 71 -25.09 -12.59 -1.63
C VAL A 71 -24.69 -13.75 -2.52
N ARG A 72 -24.99 -14.99 -2.09
CA ARG A 72 -24.74 -16.21 -2.88
C ARG A 72 -25.97 -16.60 -3.68
N ARG A 73 -25.79 -17.47 -4.69
CA ARG A 73 -26.86 -17.99 -5.56
C ARG A 73 -28.03 -18.63 -4.80
N GLY A 74 -27.79 -19.19 -3.61
CA GLY A 74 -28.81 -19.75 -2.72
C GLY A 74 -29.64 -18.72 -1.95
N GLY A 75 -29.31 -17.43 -2.04
CA GLY A 75 -29.92 -16.35 -1.26
C GLY A 75 -29.23 -16.11 0.09
N ASP A 76 -28.21 -16.89 0.43
CA ASP A 76 -27.43 -16.70 1.65
C ASP A 76 -26.66 -15.38 1.59
N VAL A 77 -26.76 -14.61 2.67
CA VAL A 77 -26.06 -13.34 2.85
C VAL A 77 -24.94 -13.55 3.86
N GLN A 78 -23.73 -13.13 3.50
CA GLN A 78 -22.55 -13.20 4.36
C GLN A 78 -21.99 -11.81 4.59
N ASN A 79 -21.70 -11.49 5.85
CA ASN A 79 -21.06 -10.22 6.21
C ASN A 79 -19.63 -10.49 6.64
N THR A 80 -18.68 -9.90 5.91
CA THR A 80 -17.25 -9.98 6.22
C THR A 80 -16.76 -8.63 6.73
N VAL A 81 -16.01 -8.64 7.82
CA VAL A 81 -15.32 -7.46 8.34
C VAL A 81 -13.84 -7.78 8.52
N THR A 82 -12.98 -6.99 7.91
CA THR A 82 -11.53 -7.04 8.12
C THR A 82 -11.06 -5.76 8.77
N ASP A 83 -10.53 -5.87 9.97
CA ASP A 83 -9.84 -4.81 10.69
C ASP A 83 -8.33 -5.02 10.54
N TYR A 84 -7.62 -3.99 10.08
CA TYR A 84 -6.18 -4.02 9.84
C TYR A 84 -5.51 -2.79 10.46
N ALA A 85 -4.42 -3.01 11.19
CA ALA A 85 -3.66 -1.95 11.82
C ALA A 85 -2.16 -2.21 11.76
N THR A 86 -1.39 -1.17 11.45
CA THR A 86 0.07 -1.22 11.49
C THR A 86 0.68 0.00 12.14
N LEU A 87 1.86 -0.18 12.72
CA LEU A 87 2.79 0.89 13.05
C LEU A 87 4.10 0.61 12.34
N GLU A 88 4.53 1.50 11.44
CA GLU A 88 5.77 1.39 10.67
C GLU A 88 6.72 2.53 11.01
N THR A 89 7.95 2.23 11.42
CA THR A 89 8.96 3.29 11.64
C THR A 89 9.35 3.93 10.31
N LYS A 90 9.56 5.25 10.27
CA LYS A 90 9.88 5.98 9.04
C LYS A 90 11.22 5.59 8.42
N ASP A 91 12.12 5.01 9.22
CA ASP A 91 13.38 4.43 8.74
C ASP A 91 13.22 3.03 8.12
N GLY A 92 11.99 2.49 8.08
CA GLY A 92 11.67 1.19 7.48
C GLY A 92 12.27 -0.02 8.21
N ARG A 93 12.69 0.15 9.47
CA ARG A 93 13.33 -0.94 10.25
C ARG A 93 12.36 -1.74 11.09
N HIS A 94 11.23 -1.20 11.52
CA HIS A 94 10.29 -1.90 12.38
C HIS A 94 8.86 -1.75 11.90
N MET A 95 8.08 -2.82 12.03
CA MET A 95 6.64 -2.83 11.79
C MET A 95 5.95 -3.69 12.85
N ALA A 96 4.98 -3.13 13.56
CA ALA A 96 4.00 -3.90 14.33
C ALA A 96 2.72 -4.03 13.51
N PHE A 97 2.07 -5.20 13.56
CA PHE A 97 0.90 -5.48 12.72
C PHE A 97 -0.16 -6.29 13.48
N GLU A 98 -1.42 -6.01 13.15
CA GLU A 98 -2.58 -6.79 13.53
C GLU A 98 -3.61 -6.82 12.39
N THR A 99 -4.09 -8.01 12.06
CA THR A 99 -5.21 -8.23 11.14
C THR A 99 -6.24 -9.13 11.81
N VAL A 100 -7.51 -8.74 11.82
CA VAL A 100 -8.63 -9.53 12.33
C VAL A 100 -9.70 -9.64 11.25
N GLN A 101 -10.03 -10.86 10.85
CA GLN A 101 -11.12 -11.12 9.92
C GLN A 101 -12.29 -11.77 10.65
N LYS A 102 -13.49 -11.25 10.40
CA LYS A 102 -14.74 -11.76 10.95
C LYS A 102 -15.70 -12.11 9.82
N LEU A 103 -16.41 -13.21 9.99
CA LEU A 103 -17.54 -13.63 9.16
C LEU A 103 -18.75 -13.74 10.08
N ASP A 104 -19.81 -12.99 9.79
CA ASP A 104 -21.04 -12.92 10.59
C ASP A 104 -20.74 -12.74 12.10
N ASP A 105 -19.92 -11.73 12.38
CA ASP A 105 -19.39 -11.34 13.70
C ASP A 105 -18.50 -12.36 14.41
N GLN A 106 -18.28 -13.55 13.83
CA GLN A 106 -17.37 -14.57 14.35
C GLN A 106 -15.97 -14.36 13.81
N VAL A 107 -14.96 -14.29 14.70
CA VAL A 107 -13.55 -14.19 14.31
C VAL A 107 -13.13 -15.47 13.59
N GLN A 108 -12.76 -15.34 12.32
CA GLN A 108 -12.28 -16.44 11.48
C GLN A 108 -10.75 -16.55 11.53
N SER A 109 -10.07 -15.40 11.51
CA SER A 109 -8.61 -15.35 11.55
C SER A 109 -8.14 -14.13 12.35
N ARG A 110 -6.99 -14.29 12.99
CA ARG A 110 -6.26 -13.19 13.61
C ARG A 110 -4.76 -13.41 13.44
N VAL A 111 -4.10 -12.42 12.87
CA VAL A 111 -2.65 -12.39 12.65
C VAL A 111 -2.11 -11.19 13.42
N GLU A 112 -1.12 -11.42 14.27
CA GLU A 112 -0.57 -10.37 15.14
C GLU A 112 0.93 -10.63 15.33
N GLY A 113 1.74 -9.58 15.29
CA GLY A 113 3.18 -9.72 15.50
C GLY A 113 3.98 -8.45 15.23
N GLU A 114 5.29 -8.64 15.14
CA GLU A 114 6.26 -7.59 14.85
C GLU A 114 7.30 -8.07 13.84
N ALA A 115 7.82 -7.16 13.03
CA ALA A 115 8.83 -7.41 12.03
C ALA A 115 9.99 -6.41 12.19
N ASP A 116 11.22 -6.92 12.32
CA ASP A 116 12.43 -6.09 12.41
C ASP A 116 13.41 -6.39 11.29
N ARG A 117 13.88 -5.32 10.65
CA ARG A 117 14.96 -5.37 9.68
C ARG A 117 16.31 -5.48 10.41
N ARG A 118 17.06 -6.52 10.09
CA ARG A 118 18.42 -6.76 10.58
C ARG A 118 19.44 -5.91 9.82
N ALA A 119 20.65 -5.83 10.37
CA ALA A 119 21.76 -5.13 9.74
C ALA A 119 22.14 -5.68 8.34
N ASP A 120 21.87 -6.96 8.09
CA ASP A 120 22.09 -7.62 6.78
C ASP A 120 20.92 -7.41 5.79
N GLY A 121 19.93 -6.59 6.16
CA GLY A 121 18.77 -6.25 5.34
C GLY A 121 17.61 -7.24 5.37
N ARG A 122 17.81 -8.45 5.92
CA ARG A 122 16.73 -9.45 6.11
C ARG A 122 15.73 -8.98 7.18
N VAL A 123 14.50 -9.46 7.11
CA VAL A 123 13.45 -9.09 8.08
C VAL A 123 13.09 -10.28 8.95
N ALA A 124 13.29 -10.16 10.26
CA ALA A 124 12.87 -11.15 11.24
C ALA A 124 11.44 -10.84 11.68
N VAL A 125 10.50 -11.72 11.36
CA VAL A 125 9.09 -11.56 11.74
C VAL A 125 8.80 -12.49 12.90
N ARG A 126 8.30 -11.93 14.00
CA ARG A 126 7.86 -12.65 15.20
C ARG A 126 6.34 -12.58 15.27
N TYR A 127 5.70 -13.68 14.93
CA TYR A 127 4.26 -13.85 15.10
C TYR A 127 3.93 -14.14 16.56
N LYS A 128 2.86 -13.52 17.04
CA LYS A 128 2.20 -13.79 18.32
C LYS A 128 0.92 -14.61 18.10
N LEU A 129 0.15 -14.30 17.06
CA LEU A 129 -1.04 -15.04 16.63
C LEU A 129 -0.95 -15.42 15.14
N PRO A 130 -1.56 -16.54 14.71
CA PRO A 130 -2.34 -17.50 15.52
C PRO A 130 -1.48 -18.41 16.41
N ALA A 131 -0.18 -18.49 16.16
CA ALA A 131 0.78 -19.22 16.99
C ALA A 131 2.10 -18.47 17.07
N ALA A 132 2.77 -18.59 18.22
CA ALA A 132 4.09 -18.00 18.41
C ALA A 132 5.11 -18.67 17.51
N ARG A 133 5.65 -17.95 16.52
CA ARG A 133 6.72 -18.42 15.64
C ARG A 133 7.55 -17.27 15.12
N THR A 134 8.75 -17.58 14.64
CA THR A 134 9.62 -16.60 13.99
C THR A 134 10.02 -17.11 12.62
N ILE A 135 9.88 -16.25 11.62
CA ILE A 135 10.38 -16.49 10.27
C ILE A 135 11.42 -15.43 9.91
N LEU A 136 12.19 -15.69 8.86
CA LEU A 136 13.21 -14.78 8.37
C LEU A 136 13.02 -14.55 6.88
N LEU A 137 12.63 -13.35 6.53
CA LEU A 137 12.36 -12.94 5.16
C LEU A 137 13.66 -12.46 4.49
N PRO A 138 13.79 -12.63 3.16
CA PRO A 138 14.95 -12.17 2.40
C PRO A 138 15.22 -10.66 2.55
N ALA A 139 16.44 -10.25 2.26
CA ALA A 139 16.77 -8.84 2.14
C ALA A 139 15.99 -8.22 0.96
N GLY A 140 15.57 -6.96 1.11
CA GLY A 140 14.77 -6.25 0.10
C GLY A 140 13.25 -6.37 0.28
N THR A 141 12.76 -7.20 1.21
CA THR A 141 11.34 -7.19 1.58
C THR A 141 10.93 -5.81 2.12
N LEU A 142 9.89 -5.23 1.53
CA LEU A 142 9.33 -3.93 1.88
C LEU A 142 8.15 -4.09 2.84
N PHE A 143 7.96 -3.09 3.69
CA PHE A 143 6.72 -2.88 4.45
C PHE A 143 5.73 -2.04 3.62
N PRO A 144 4.42 -2.01 3.95
CA PRO A 144 3.37 -1.46 3.10
C PRO A 144 3.60 -0.03 2.63
N LEU A 145 4.06 0.88 3.49
CA LEU A 145 4.29 2.27 3.08
C LEU A 145 5.51 2.40 2.18
N ALA A 146 6.59 1.67 2.47
CA ALA A 146 7.77 1.62 1.62
C ALA A 146 7.45 0.99 0.25
N HIS A 147 6.57 -0.01 0.22
CA HIS A 147 6.09 -0.64 -1.02
C HIS A 147 5.28 0.34 -1.86
N THR A 148 4.34 1.07 -1.24
CA THR A 148 3.57 2.14 -1.90
C THR A 148 4.51 3.20 -2.50
N MET A 149 5.56 3.59 -1.77
CA MET A 149 6.51 4.57 -2.27
C MET A 149 7.39 4.03 -3.40
N ALA A 150 7.78 2.76 -3.35
CA ALA A 150 8.48 2.11 -4.46
C ALA A 150 7.64 2.11 -5.75
N ILE A 151 6.32 1.90 -5.65
CA ILE A 151 5.38 1.98 -6.78
C ILE A 151 5.37 3.40 -7.36
N VAL A 152 5.15 4.41 -6.51
CA VAL A 152 5.07 5.81 -6.94
C VAL A 152 6.39 6.29 -7.57
N ASP A 153 7.53 5.96 -6.95
CA ASP A 153 8.84 6.32 -7.49
C ASP A 153 9.13 5.62 -8.83
N ALA A 154 8.78 4.34 -8.96
CA ALA A 154 8.92 3.62 -10.21
C ALA A 154 8.07 4.24 -11.33
N ALA A 155 6.84 4.63 -11.02
CA ALA A 155 5.95 5.27 -11.98
C ALA A 155 6.46 6.65 -12.41
N ARG A 156 6.96 7.45 -11.46
CA ARG A 156 7.58 8.75 -11.74
C ARG A 156 8.83 8.62 -12.63
N LEU A 157 9.56 7.51 -12.49
CA LEU A 157 10.70 7.16 -13.34
C LEU A 157 10.29 6.49 -14.66
N HIS A 158 8.99 6.48 -15.00
CA HIS A 158 8.45 5.90 -16.23
C HIS A 158 8.81 4.42 -16.43
N LYS A 159 8.96 3.66 -15.34
CA LYS A 159 9.06 2.20 -15.44
C LYS A 159 7.71 1.62 -15.84
N GLU A 160 7.74 0.52 -16.59
CA GLU A 160 6.53 -0.23 -16.97
C GLU A 160 6.07 -1.17 -15.86
N SER A 161 7.02 -1.73 -15.10
CA SER A 161 6.75 -2.64 -13.99
C SER A 161 7.85 -2.69 -12.94
N ILE A 162 7.50 -3.21 -11.76
CA ILE A 162 8.43 -3.60 -10.68
C ILE A 162 7.91 -4.87 -10.00
N ALA A 163 8.80 -5.61 -9.34
CA ALA A 163 8.44 -6.83 -8.60
C ALA A 163 9.01 -6.86 -7.17
N PRO A 164 8.66 -5.89 -6.31
CA PRO A 164 9.13 -5.89 -4.93
C PRO A 164 8.42 -6.99 -4.11
N ARG A 165 9.13 -7.57 -3.15
CA ARG A 165 8.51 -8.42 -2.14
C ARG A 165 7.87 -7.55 -1.05
N LEU A 166 6.65 -7.90 -0.65
CA LEU A 166 5.86 -7.18 0.35
C LEU A 166 5.61 -8.05 1.57
N PHE A 167 5.94 -7.53 2.76
CA PHE A 167 5.40 -8.04 4.01
C PHE A 167 4.38 -7.04 4.56
N ASP A 168 3.12 -7.41 4.62
CA ASP A 168 2.01 -6.56 5.06
C ASP A 168 1.36 -7.01 6.39
N GLY A 169 1.73 -8.18 6.93
CA GLY A 169 1.17 -8.70 8.17
C GLY A 169 -0.28 -9.20 8.06
N THR A 170 -0.78 -9.45 6.86
CA THR A 170 -2.13 -10.02 6.63
C THR A 170 -2.10 -11.55 6.57
N SER A 171 -0.98 -12.13 6.12
CA SER A 171 -0.75 -13.57 6.09
C SER A 171 -0.02 -14.07 7.34
N PRO A 172 -0.43 -15.21 7.92
CA PRO A 172 0.33 -15.82 9.00
C PRO A 172 1.66 -16.41 8.53
N ASP A 173 1.82 -16.71 7.23
CA ASP A 173 2.84 -17.66 6.73
C ASP A 173 4.14 -17.01 6.23
N ASP A 174 4.06 -16.10 5.27
CA ASP A 174 5.22 -15.45 4.63
C ASP A 174 4.82 -14.08 4.07
N ALA A 175 5.79 -13.36 3.54
CA ALA A 175 5.58 -12.22 2.64
C ALA A 175 4.97 -12.67 1.29
N PHE A 176 4.40 -11.70 0.58
CA PHE A 176 3.94 -11.86 -0.80
C PHE A 176 5.04 -11.45 -1.78
N ASP A 177 5.21 -12.25 -2.83
CA ASP A 177 5.82 -11.72 -4.05
C ASP A 177 4.76 -10.86 -4.76
N THR A 178 5.12 -9.65 -5.17
CA THR A 178 4.20 -8.77 -5.92
C THR A 178 4.73 -8.49 -7.31
N TYR A 179 3.82 -8.41 -8.28
CA TYR A 179 4.13 -7.89 -9.61
C TYR A 179 3.25 -6.67 -9.87
N VAL A 180 3.89 -5.52 -10.04
CA VAL A 180 3.23 -4.23 -10.22
C VAL A 180 3.41 -3.79 -11.66
N THR A 181 2.31 -3.53 -12.34
CA THR A 181 2.27 -2.87 -13.66
C THR A 181 1.85 -1.42 -13.51
N LEU A 182 2.46 -0.56 -14.31
CA LEU A 182 2.37 0.90 -14.19
C LEU A 182 1.90 1.49 -15.51
N GLU A 183 0.71 2.09 -15.50
CA GLU A 183 0.12 2.73 -16.68
C GLU A 183 0.56 4.20 -16.77
N GLY A 184 1.87 4.41 -16.93
CA GLY A 184 2.47 5.72 -17.14
C GLY A 184 2.27 6.72 -15.98
N TRP A 185 2.85 7.92 -16.14
CA TRP A 185 2.75 9.01 -15.16
C TRP A 185 2.00 10.19 -15.75
N SER A 186 0.92 10.60 -15.09
CA SER A 186 0.25 11.87 -15.39
C SER A 186 0.70 12.93 -14.41
N SER A 187 1.08 14.11 -14.91
CA SER A 187 1.46 15.26 -14.06
C SER A 187 0.28 16.05 -13.51
N ARG A 188 -0.94 15.82 -14.02
CA ARG A 188 -2.19 16.45 -13.56
C ARG A 188 -3.36 15.48 -13.67
N ASN A 189 -4.29 15.58 -12.74
CA ASN A 189 -5.39 14.63 -12.59
C ASN A 189 -6.70 15.39 -12.32
N ALA A 190 -7.22 16.10 -13.33
CA ALA A 190 -8.37 17.00 -13.17
C ALA A 190 -9.66 16.30 -12.66
N ASP A 191 -9.75 14.99 -12.85
CA ASP A 191 -10.82 14.11 -12.41
C ASP A 191 -10.61 13.51 -11.01
N ALA A 192 -9.57 13.93 -10.28
CA ALA A 192 -9.34 13.51 -8.91
C ALA A 192 -10.45 14.04 -7.96
N PRO A 193 -10.81 13.27 -6.90
CA PRO A 193 -11.96 13.55 -6.04
C PRO A 193 -11.80 14.79 -5.16
N ALA A 194 -10.57 15.30 -5.02
CA ALA A 194 -10.28 16.49 -4.23
C ALA A 194 -9.36 17.45 -4.98
N ARG A 195 -9.62 18.76 -4.84
CA ARG A 195 -8.83 19.83 -5.49
C ARG A 195 -7.34 19.75 -5.16
N SER A 196 -6.99 19.32 -3.95
CA SER A 196 -5.59 19.14 -3.53
C SER A 196 -4.86 18.06 -4.34
N LEU A 197 -5.59 17.06 -4.86
CA LEU A 197 -5.02 15.95 -5.65
C LEU A 197 -4.97 16.27 -7.16
N GLN A 198 -5.80 17.20 -7.64
CA GLN A 198 -5.92 17.49 -9.08
C GLN A 198 -4.63 18.02 -9.73
N ALA A 199 -3.81 18.72 -8.95
CA ALA A 199 -2.53 19.26 -9.40
C ALA A 199 -1.34 18.31 -9.16
N MET A 200 -1.56 17.16 -8.51
CA MET A 200 -0.52 16.20 -8.19
C MET A 200 -0.26 15.26 -9.35
N GLY A 201 0.99 14.78 -9.44
CA GLY A 201 1.30 13.64 -10.28
C GLY A 201 0.65 12.37 -9.76
N ALA A 202 0.28 11.45 -10.66
CA ALA A 202 -0.27 10.17 -10.31
C ALA A 202 -0.03 9.12 -11.40
N ALA A 203 -0.14 7.86 -11.02
CA ALA A 203 -0.09 6.72 -11.94
C ALA A 203 -1.20 5.74 -11.63
N GLN A 204 -1.85 5.23 -12.69
CA GLN A 204 -2.72 4.06 -12.57
C GLN A 204 -1.83 2.83 -12.47
N THR A 205 -2.17 1.95 -11.54
CA THR A 205 -1.36 0.77 -11.20
C THR A 205 -2.25 -0.44 -11.06
N HIS A 206 -1.66 -1.60 -11.33
CA HIS A 206 -2.25 -2.90 -11.01
C HIS A 206 -1.19 -3.76 -10.33
N VAL A 207 -1.54 -4.34 -9.19
CA VAL A 207 -0.70 -5.15 -8.32
C VAL A 207 -1.29 -6.54 -8.22
N ALA A 208 -0.52 -7.54 -8.60
CA ALA A 208 -0.82 -8.95 -8.39
C ALA A 208 0.00 -9.46 -7.19
N PHE A 209 -0.64 -10.17 -6.26
CA PHE A 209 -0.05 -10.72 -5.05
C PHE A 209 0.01 -12.23 -5.15
N PHE A 210 1.19 -12.80 -4.88
CA PHE A 210 1.43 -14.23 -4.96
C PHE A 210 1.96 -14.75 -3.62
N ALA A 211 1.35 -15.81 -3.09
CA ALA A 211 1.99 -16.61 -2.06
C ALA A 211 3.36 -17.11 -2.53
N THR A 212 4.30 -17.18 -1.59
CA THR A 212 5.65 -17.65 -1.88
C THR A 212 5.70 -19.18 -1.94
N GLY A 213 6.25 -19.73 -3.03
CA GLY A 213 6.39 -21.18 -3.19
C GLY A 213 6.61 -21.61 -4.64
N PRO A 214 7.11 -22.84 -4.88
CA PRO A 214 7.25 -23.35 -6.24
C PRO A 214 5.88 -23.56 -6.90
N ALA A 215 5.76 -23.13 -8.17
CA ALA A 215 4.59 -23.33 -9.06
C ALA A 215 3.34 -22.48 -8.81
N VAL A 216 3.41 -21.39 -8.03
CA VAL A 216 2.32 -20.41 -7.96
C VAL A 216 2.38 -19.48 -9.18
N MET A 217 1.49 -19.70 -10.15
CA MET A 217 1.41 -18.89 -11.39
C MET A 217 0.17 -18.01 -11.46
N THR A 218 -0.75 -18.17 -10.50
CA THR A 218 -1.98 -17.39 -10.37
C THR A 218 -1.88 -16.51 -9.13
N PRO A 219 -2.22 -15.23 -9.21
CA PRO A 219 -2.26 -14.37 -8.02
C PRO A 219 -3.37 -14.82 -7.07
N ASP A 220 -3.11 -14.73 -5.77
CA ASP A 220 -4.11 -14.96 -4.72
C ASP A 220 -5.07 -13.77 -4.58
N PHE A 221 -4.55 -12.58 -4.90
CA PHE A 221 -5.29 -11.33 -4.85
C PHE A 221 -4.74 -10.39 -5.93
N GLU A 222 -5.62 -9.59 -6.50
CA GLU A 222 -5.25 -8.52 -7.42
C GLU A 222 -5.95 -7.24 -7.03
N MET A 223 -5.22 -6.12 -7.15
CA MET A 223 -5.79 -4.80 -6.98
C MET A 223 -5.32 -3.84 -8.05
N ALA A 224 -6.16 -2.89 -8.40
CA ALA A 224 -5.75 -1.72 -9.16
C ALA A 224 -6.12 -0.45 -8.39
N ALA A 225 -5.27 0.55 -8.51
CA ALA A 225 -5.46 1.86 -7.90
C ALA A 225 -4.70 2.91 -8.69
N ARG A 226 -5.19 4.15 -8.70
CA ARG A 226 -4.36 5.29 -9.06
C ARG A 226 -3.72 5.85 -7.80
N TYR A 227 -2.39 5.77 -7.73
CA TYR A 227 -1.61 6.37 -6.65
C TYR A 227 -1.14 7.76 -7.05
N PHE A 228 -1.43 8.75 -6.20
CA PHE A 228 -0.88 10.10 -6.28
C PHE A 228 0.52 10.13 -5.68
N GLU A 229 1.30 11.14 -6.05
CA GLU A 229 2.69 11.31 -5.62
C GLU A 229 2.90 11.37 -4.09
N ASN A 230 1.83 11.65 -3.35
CA ASN A 230 1.81 11.70 -1.88
C ASN A 230 1.28 10.41 -1.22
N GLY A 231 1.13 9.33 -1.99
CA GLY A 231 0.66 8.03 -1.50
C GLY A 231 -0.86 7.91 -1.28
N VAL A 232 -1.64 8.96 -1.52
CA VAL A 232 -3.11 8.84 -1.57
C VAL A 232 -3.49 7.98 -2.78
N SER A 233 -4.54 7.16 -2.66
CA SER A 233 -5.07 6.39 -3.77
C SER A 233 -6.53 6.73 -4.09
N ASP A 234 -6.91 6.62 -5.35
CA ASP A 234 -8.31 6.53 -5.76
C ASP A 234 -8.51 5.45 -6.82
N ARG A 235 -9.75 5.29 -7.32
CA ARG A 235 -10.09 4.30 -8.36
C ARG A 235 -9.71 2.88 -7.99
N LEU A 236 -10.09 2.48 -6.79
CA LEU A 236 -9.82 1.14 -6.32
C LEU A 236 -10.60 0.12 -7.14
N TRP A 237 -9.92 -0.95 -7.50
CA TRP A 237 -10.51 -2.20 -7.96
C TRP A 237 -9.82 -3.33 -7.23
N MET A 238 -10.59 -4.29 -6.72
CA MET A 238 -10.09 -5.40 -5.90
C MET A 238 -10.75 -6.68 -6.38
N ASN A 239 -9.94 -7.68 -6.71
CA ASN A 239 -10.39 -9.00 -7.13
C ASN A 239 -10.24 -9.98 -5.97
N PHE A 240 -11.35 -10.52 -5.49
CA PHE A 240 -11.40 -11.49 -4.40
C PHE A 240 -11.46 -12.95 -4.90
N GLY A 241 -11.20 -13.19 -6.18
CA GLY A 241 -11.27 -14.51 -6.83
C GLY A 241 -12.64 -14.80 -7.43
N ASP A 242 -13.69 -14.79 -6.62
CA ASP A 242 -15.07 -15.10 -7.06
C ASP A 242 -15.81 -13.90 -7.66
N PHE A 243 -15.34 -12.69 -7.34
CA PHE A 243 -15.90 -11.43 -7.80
C PHE A 243 -14.88 -10.33 -7.61
N ALA A 244 -15.07 -9.24 -8.35
CA ALA A 244 -14.30 -8.01 -8.18
C ALA A 244 -15.20 -6.85 -7.80
N MET A 245 -14.68 -5.96 -6.96
CA MET A 245 -15.37 -4.75 -6.51
C MET A 245 -14.62 -3.51 -6.95
N ARG A 246 -15.36 -2.44 -7.24
CA ARG A 246 -14.82 -1.10 -7.47
C ARG A 246 -15.10 -0.21 -6.28
N GLY A 247 -14.06 0.48 -5.80
CA GLY A 247 -14.15 1.47 -4.74
C GLY A 247 -14.15 2.89 -5.28
N THR A 248 -15.17 3.66 -4.90
CA THR A 248 -15.27 5.10 -5.20
C THR A 248 -15.06 5.90 -3.93
N VAL A 249 -14.27 6.98 -3.99
CA VAL A 249 -14.01 7.84 -2.84
C VAL A 249 -15.29 8.55 -2.41
N ALA A 250 -15.80 8.19 -1.25
CA ALA A 250 -16.96 8.82 -0.62
C ALA A 250 -16.54 10.05 0.18
N LYS A 251 -15.38 9.97 0.85
CA LYS A 251 -14.84 11.07 1.67
C LYS A 251 -13.32 11.04 1.67
N PHE A 252 -12.70 12.21 1.67
CA PHE A 252 -11.25 12.36 1.76
C PHE A 252 -10.89 13.58 2.60
N ILE A 253 -9.92 13.41 3.51
CA ILE A 253 -9.39 14.46 4.37
C ILE A 253 -7.86 14.32 4.45
N LEU A 254 -7.14 15.40 4.13
CA LEU A 254 -5.74 15.54 4.49
C LEU A 254 -5.63 15.86 5.98
N LEU A 255 -4.78 15.12 6.68
CA LEU A 255 -4.56 15.30 8.11
C LEU A 255 -3.40 16.28 8.36
N PRO A 256 -3.40 17.03 9.48
CA PRO A 256 -2.31 17.92 9.81
C PRO A 256 -0.99 17.16 10.01
N VAL A 257 0.10 17.75 9.54
CA VAL A 257 1.46 17.26 9.86
C VAL A 257 1.77 17.59 11.33
N PRO A 258 2.19 16.62 12.16
CA PRO A 258 2.51 16.86 13.56
C PRO A 258 3.73 17.78 13.70
N ARG A 259 3.76 18.55 14.78
CA ARG A 259 4.95 19.32 15.16
C ARG A 259 5.92 18.42 15.92
N CYS A 260 6.86 17.83 15.20
CA CYS A 260 7.87 16.96 15.78
C CYS A 260 9.00 17.78 16.40
N SER A 261 9.29 17.53 17.68
CA SER A 261 10.49 18.09 18.29
C SER A 261 11.70 17.34 17.73
N SER A 262 12.63 18.06 17.09
CA SER A 262 13.91 17.47 16.71
C SER A 262 14.62 17.00 17.98
N ARG A 263 14.76 15.69 18.20
CA ARG A 263 15.72 15.19 19.19
C ARG A 263 17.11 15.62 18.70
N LYS A 264 17.69 16.62 19.36
CA LYS A 264 19.13 16.88 19.29
C LYS A 264 19.80 15.62 19.83
N HIS A 265 20.34 14.79 18.94
CA HIS A 265 21.31 13.79 19.36
C HIS A 265 22.50 14.56 19.97
N LEU A 266 22.80 14.26 21.23
CA LEU A 266 23.99 14.74 21.95
C LEU A 266 25.26 14.27 21.23
#